data_AF-A0A9E3XTX4-F1
#
_entry.id   AF-A0A9E3XTX4-F1
#
_cell.length_a   1.000
_cell.length_b   1.000
_cell.length_c   1.000
_cell.angle_alpha   90.00
_cell.angle_beta   90.00
_cell.angle_gamma   90.00
#
_symmetry.space_group_name_H-M   'P 1'
#
loop_
_entity.id
_entity.type
_entity.pdbx_description
1 polymer ?
#
loop_
_entity_poly.entity_id
_entity_poly.type
_entity_poly.pdbx_seq_one_letter_code
_entity_poly.pdbx_strand_id
1 'polypeptide(L)'
;ALGYDRSIEHVRDKAVGREVWPHAPGVLAVDPHSGLVALGDHVAIDLGGIAKGWIADRIATLLSLTAPALVDAGGDISCTPRAGDQPWVVTVAGPGDGTCIELLAGGIATSGVDRRRWIDPTAAGSTISALATDATRHHVVDPRTGDSARTDLVRVTTVAGSCTTAEVAATSMLVGGSASLDELADAFGVAWLAEPIDPDHPVIRSEELR
;
A
#
# COMPACT_ATOMS: atom_id res chain seq x y z
N ALA A 1 -8.70 -16.01 -5.41
CA ALA A 1 -8.42 -14.68 -4.80
C ALA A 1 -9.43 -13.68 -5.34
N LEU A 2 -9.81 -12.64 -4.57
CA LEU A 2 -10.34 -11.44 -5.20
C LEU A 2 -9.27 -10.93 -6.16
N GLY A 3 -9.63 -10.65 -7.39
CA GLY A 3 -8.64 -10.15 -8.32
C GLY A 3 -9.00 -10.44 -9.74
N TYR A 4 -7.95 -10.53 -10.52
CA TYR A 4 -7.99 -10.58 -11.96
C TYR A 4 -6.86 -11.49 -12.44
N ASP A 5 -7.10 -12.20 -13.55
CA ASP A 5 -6.25 -13.29 -14.06
C ASP A 5 -5.27 -12.84 -15.15
N ARG A 6 -5.17 -11.54 -15.38
CA ARG A 6 -4.42 -10.90 -16.48
C ARG A 6 -3.66 -9.68 -15.97
N SER A 7 -2.80 -9.07 -16.77
CA SER A 7 -2.16 -7.82 -16.35
C SER A 7 -3.20 -6.71 -16.11
N ILE A 8 -2.94 -5.78 -15.18
CA ILE A 8 -3.92 -4.75 -14.78
C ILE A 8 -4.36 -3.90 -15.98
N GLU A 9 -3.47 -3.66 -16.95
CA GLU A 9 -3.73 -2.92 -18.18
C GLU A 9 -4.86 -3.55 -19.02
N HIS A 10 -5.06 -4.86 -18.91
CA HIS A 10 -6.08 -5.57 -19.65
C HIS A 10 -7.44 -5.58 -18.97
N VAL A 11 -7.49 -5.34 -17.66
CA VAL A 11 -8.70 -5.47 -16.82
C VAL A 11 -9.16 -4.17 -16.18
N ARG A 12 -8.33 -3.13 -16.22
CA ARG A 12 -8.64 -1.83 -15.63
C ARG A 12 -9.98 -1.30 -16.16
N ASP A 13 -10.86 -0.95 -15.24
CA ASP A 13 -12.21 -0.41 -15.52
C ASP A 13 -13.09 -1.33 -16.40
N LYS A 14 -12.77 -2.63 -16.49
CA LYS A 14 -13.53 -3.63 -17.24
C LYS A 14 -14.20 -4.64 -16.32
N ALA A 15 -15.23 -5.30 -16.85
CA ALA A 15 -15.88 -6.42 -16.19
C ALA A 15 -14.92 -7.61 -16.09
N VAL A 16 -14.70 -8.10 -14.87
CA VAL A 16 -13.87 -9.29 -14.59
C VAL A 16 -14.71 -10.29 -13.79
N GLY A 17 -14.81 -11.51 -14.30
CA GLY A 17 -15.49 -12.60 -13.61
C GLY A 17 -14.76 -13.00 -12.33
N ARG A 18 -15.51 -13.42 -11.31
CA ARG A 18 -14.98 -13.77 -9.99
C ARG A 18 -14.88 -15.28 -9.82
N GLU A 19 -13.72 -15.75 -9.37
CA GLU A 19 -13.62 -17.05 -8.68
C GLU A 19 -13.69 -16.79 -7.17
N VAL A 20 -14.75 -17.28 -6.52
CA VAL A 20 -14.95 -17.11 -5.07
C VAL A 20 -14.15 -18.19 -4.36
N TRP A 21 -13.16 -17.77 -3.59
CA TRP A 21 -12.43 -18.67 -2.69
C TRP A 21 -13.07 -18.57 -1.31
N PRO A 22 -13.29 -19.69 -0.60
CA PRO A 22 -13.80 -19.64 0.75
C PRO A 22 -12.84 -18.84 1.63
N HIS A 23 -13.38 -17.88 2.39
CA HIS A 23 -12.62 -17.19 3.42
C HIS A 23 -12.33 -18.20 4.53
N ALA A 24 -11.05 -18.44 4.78
CA ALA A 24 -10.58 -19.26 5.89
C ALA A 24 -9.65 -18.38 6.73
N PRO A 25 -9.85 -18.26 8.05
CA PRO A 25 -8.85 -17.65 8.93
C PRO A 25 -7.60 -18.50 8.82
N GLY A 26 -6.61 -17.98 8.10
CA GLY A 26 -5.44 -18.76 7.74
C GLY A 26 -4.56 -19.03 8.95
N VAL A 27 -4.19 -20.29 9.13
CA VAL A 27 -3.11 -20.66 10.06
C VAL A 27 -1.79 -20.58 9.28
N LEU A 28 -0.93 -19.67 9.70
CA LEU A 28 0.46 -19.60 9.26
C LEU A 28 1.33 -19.99 10.47
N ALA A 29 2.07 -21.09 10.35
CA ALA A 29 3.09 -21.44 11.33
C ALA A 29 4.47 -21.26 10.70
N VAL A 30 5.34 -20.53 11.40
CA VAL A 30 6.73 -20.30 10.98
C VAL A 30 7.63 -20.87 12.06
N ASP A 31 8.49 -21.83 11.69
CA ASP A 31 9.62 -22.26 12.53
C ASP A 31 10.85 -21.46 12.11
N PRO A 32 11.29 -20.46 12.91
CA PRO A 32 12.43 -19.64 12.58
C PRO A 32 13.77 -20.39 12.70
N HIS A 33 13.82 -21.51 13.42
CA HIS A 33 15.04 -22.30 13.55
C HIS A 33 15.29 -23.18 12.33
N SER A 34 14.24 -23.81 11.81
CA SER A 34 14.34 -24.67 10.63
C SER A 34 14.07 -23.94 9.31
N GLY A 35 13.50 -22.73 9.36
CA GLY A 35 13.02 -22.00 8.19
C GLY A 35 11.77 -22.61 7.55
N LEU A 36 11.03 -23.46 8.27
CA LEU A 36 9.85 -24.13 7.75
C LEU A 36 8.61 -23.23 7.89
N VAL A 37 7.83 -23.15 6.82
CA VAL A 37 6.55 -22.45 6.80
C VAL A 37 5.45 -23.47 6.47
N ALA A 38 4.44 -23.56 7.35
CA ALA A 38 3.27 -24.39 7.15
C ALA A 38 2.02 -23.52 6.96
N LEU A 39 1.23 -23.86 5.95
CA LEU A 39 -0.02 -23.20 5.59
C LEU A 39 -1.19 -24.10 5.92
N GLY A 40 -2.22 -23.54 6.55
CA GLY A 40 -3.51 -24.21 6.71
C GLY A 40 -4.19 -24.48 5.36
N ASP A 41 -5.16 -25.38 5.36
CA ASP A 41 -5.95 -25.69 4.16
C ASP A 41 -6.59 -24.42 3.59
N HIS A 42 -6.53 -24.29 2.26
CA HIS A 42 -7.08 -23.14 1.51
C HIS A 42 -6.43 -21.77 1.83
N VAL A 43 -5.25 -21.75 2.46
CA VAL A 43 -4.44 -20.53 2.65
C VAL A 43 -3.41 -20.40 1.53
N ALA A 44 -3.27 -19.18 1.00
CA ALA A 44 -2.19 -18.82 0.07
C ALA A 44 -1.44 -17.61 0.61
N ILE A 45 -0.14 -17.53 0.31
CA ILE A 45 0.69 -16.36 0.61
C ILE A 45 0.72 -15.43 -0.61
N ASP A 46 0.43 -14.17 -0.37
CA ASP A 46 0.71 -13.06 -1.28
C ASP A 46 1.62 -12.05 -0.56
N LEU A 47 2.69 -11.62 -1.22
CA LEU A 47 3.66 -10.67 -0.68
C LEU A 47 3.52 -9.27 -1.32
N GLY A 48 2.46 -9.02 -2.09
CA GLY A 48 2.27 -7.80 -2.86
C GLY A 48 2.20 -6.50 -2.04
N GLY A 49 1.91 -6.60 -0.74
CA GLY A 49 1.87 -5.47 0.21
C GLY A 49 3.08 -5.36 1.13
N ILE A 50 4.19 -6.06 0.85
CA ILE A 50 5.44 -5.98 1.64
C ILE A 50 6.72 -6.18 0.80
N ALA A 51 6.60 -6.83 -0.36
CA ALA A 51 7.77 -7.24 -1.13
C ALA A 51 8.53 -6.05 -1.73
N LYS A 52 7.85 -4.99 -2.16
CA LYS A 52 8.50 -3.89 -2.90
C LYS A 52 9.37 -3.06 -1.97
N GLY A 53 8.85 -2.70 -0.80
CA GLY A 53 9.59 -2.01 0.25
C GLY A 53 10.74 -2.84 0.78
N TRP A 54 10.54 -4.15 0.98
CA TRP A 54 11.65 -5.04 1.36
C TRP A 54 12.76 -5.07 0.31
N ILE A 55 12.41 -5.21 -0.98
CA ILE A 55 13.39 -5.18 -2.08
C ILE A 55 14.12 -3.83 -2.12
N ALA A 56 13.39 -2.72 -2.00
CA ALA A 56 13.98 -1.38 -2.01
C ALA A 56 15.00 -1.22 -0.88
N ASP A 57 14.65 -1.64 0.35
CA ASP A 57 15.54 -1.60 1.50
C ASP A 57 16.81 -2.45 1.31
N ARG A 58 16.69 -3.65 0.71
CA ARG A 58 17.84 -4.51 0.41
C ARG A 58 18.76 -3.90 -0.63
N ILE A 59 18.22 -3.33 -1.70
CA ILE A 59 19.02 -2.67 -2.74
C ILE A 59 19.70 -1.42 -2.18
N ALA A 60 18.98 -0.58 -1.42
CA ALA A 60 19.55 0.62 -0.81
C ALA A 60 20.70 0.26 0.16
N THR A 61 20.50 -0.78 0.99
CA THR A 61 21.55 -1.30 1.88
C THR A 61 22.78 -1.74 1.07
N LEU A 62 22.59 -2.52 0.01
CA LEU A 62 23.69 -3.02 -0.81
C LEU A 62 24.47 -1.89 -1.50
N LEU A 63 23.79 -0.90 -2.06
CA LEU A 63 24.42 0.24 -2.73
C LEU A 63 25.16 1.15 -1.74
N SER A 64 24.66 1.28 -0.51
CA SER A 64 25.28 2.12 0.53
C SER A 64 26.70 1.71 0.92
N LEU A 65 27.12 0.48 0.58
CA LEU A 65 28.49 0.02 0.74
C LEU A 65 29.48 0.79 -0.16
N THR A 66 29.00 1.43 -1.24
CA THR A 66 29.83 2.16 -2.20
C THR A 66 29.43 3.62 -2.35
N ALA A 67 28.14 3.95 -2.25
CA ALA A 67 27.65 5.33 -2.34
C ALA A 67 26.26 5.49 -1.67
N PRO A 68 25.92 6.69 -1.18
CA PRO A 68 24.54 7.02 -0.83
C PRO A 68 23.57 6.71 -1.98
N ALA A 69 22.45 6.08 -1.67
CA ALA A 69 21.47 5.65 -2.66
C ALA A 69 20.05 6.07 -2.30
N LEU A 70 19.26 6.29 -3.35
CA LEU A 70 17.80 6.30 -3.31
C LEU A 70 17.32 5.26 -4.34
N VAL A 71 16.47 4.36 -3.88
CA VAL A 71 15.92 3.26 -4.69
C VAL A 71 14.41 3.46 -4.78
N ASP A 72 13.87 3.43 -5.99
CA ASP A 72 12.43 3.42 -6.27
C ASP A 72 12.04 2.05 -6.83
N ALA A 73 11.19 1.32 -6.09
CA ALA A 73 10.61 0.04 -6.46
C ALA A 73 9.12 0.17 -6.81
N GLY A 74 8.81 0.96 -7.85
CA GLY A 74 7.43 1.10 -8.34
C GLY A 74 6.58 2.06 -7.51
N GLY A 75 7.21 3.11 -6.97
CA GLY A 75 6.64 4.12 -6.09
C GLY A 75 7.01 3.93 -4.61
N ASP A 76 7.51 2.75 -4.24
CA ASP A 76 8.01 2.47 -2.89
C ASP A 76 9.50 2.79 -2.84
N ILE A 77 9.87 3.77 -2.02
CA ILE A 77 11.19 4.41 -2.01
C ILE A 77 11.93 4.06 -0.74
N SER A 78 13.21 3.69 -0.87
CA SER A 78 14.15 3.53 0.25
C SER A 78 15.40 4.35 -0.02
N CYS A 79 15.92 5.06 0.99
CA CYS A 79 17.13 5.86 0.84
C CYS A 79 18.07 5.74 2.03
N THR A 80 19.36 5.95 1.75
CA THR A 80 20.43 6.02 2.74
C THR A 80 20.95 7.45 2.88
N PRO A 81 21.55 7.81 4.04
CA PRO A 81 22.12 9.14 4.25
C PRO A 81 23.08 9.59 3.17
N ARG A 82 23.00 10.87 2.79
CA ARG A 82 23.99 11.55 1.94
C ARG A 82 25.06 12.22 2.80
N ALA A 83 26.21 12.51 2.19
CA ALA A 83 27.26 13.29 2.86
C ALA A 83 26.74 14.68 3.27
N GLY A 84 27.05 15.08 4.50
CA GLY A 84 26.67 16.39 5.04
C GLY A 84 25.19 16.55 5.34
N ASP A 85 24.49 15.45 5.65
CA ASP A 85 23.07 15.41 6.06
C ASP A 85 22.12 16.12 5.09
N GLN A 86 22.46 16.12 3.80
CA GLN A 86 21.60 16.64 2.75
C GLN A 86 20.43 15.68 2.52
N PRO A 87 19.17 16.13 2.60
CA PRO A 87 18.04 15.25 2.36
C PRO A 87 17.96 14.84 0.88
N TRP A 88 17.35 13.68 0.65
CA TRP A 88 16.69 13.38 -0.61
C TRP A 88 15.33 14.08 -0.62
N VAL A 89 14.92 14.59 -1.78
CA VAL A 89 13.58 15.19 -1.94
C VAL A 89 12.75 14.26 -2.81
N VAL A 90 11.61 13.82 -2.29
CA VAL A 90 10.66 12.95 -2.98
C VAL A 90 9.32 13.67 -3.08
N THR A 91 8.77 13.77 -4.29
CA THR A 91 7.44 14.34 -4.49
C THR A 91 6.40 13.23 -4.54
N VAL A 92 5.50 13.22 -3.56
CA VAL A 92 4.33 12.34 -3.54
C VAL A 92 3.25 12.96 -4.42
N ALA A 93 2.77 12.17 -5.38
CA ALA A 93 1.69 12.59 -6.28
C ALA A 93 0.37 12.80 -5.50
N GLY A 94 -0.28 13.93 -5.77
CA GLY A 94 -1.56 14.32 -5.19
C GLY A 94 -2.15 15.52 -5.95
N PRO A 95 -3.16 16.20 -5.40
CA PRO A 95 -3.70 17.42 -6.00
C PRO A 95 -2.62 18.49 -6.23
N GLY A 96 -2.75 19.25 -7.33
CA GLY A 96 -1.78 20.29 -7.70
C GLY A 96 -0.41 19.70 -8.09
N ASP A 97 0.66 20.25 -7.51
CA ASP A 97 2.04 19.83 -7.76
C ASP A 97 2.50 18.63 -6.89
N GLY A 98 1.60 18.11 -6.04
CA GLY A 98 1.93 17.07 -5.07
C GLY A 98 2.55 17.61 -3.78
N THR A 99 3.03 16.70 -2.93
CA THR A 99 3.68 17.04 -1.65
C THR A 99 5.14 16.62 -1.67
N CYS A 100 6.06 17.57 -1.50
CA CYS A 100 7.48 17.28 -1.35
C CYS A 100 7.78 16.82 0.08
N ILE A 101 8.52 15.73 0.21
CA ILE A 101 8.97 15.15 1.47
C ILE A 101 10.50 15.09 1.45
N GLU A 102 11.12 15.62 2.49
CA GLU A 102 12.56 15.52 2.71
C GLU A 102 12.89 14.26 3.51
N LEU A 103 13.83 13.44 3.01
CA LEU A 103 14.26 12.21 3.64
C LEU A 103 15.77 12.22 3.87
N LEU A 104 16.18 12.11 5.14
CA LEU A 104 17.57 11.85 5.48
C LEU A 104 17.94 10.37 5.28
N ALA A 105 17.04 9.47 5.68
CA ALA A 105 17.16 8.02 5.52
C ALA A 105 15.78 7.37 5.73
N GLY A 106 15.66 6.08 5.40
CA GLY A 106 14.46 5.29 5.64
C GLY A 106 13.68 5.09 4.35
N GLY A 107 12.34 5.06 4.41
CA GLY A 107 11.54 4.84 3.23
C GLY A 107 10.15 5.46 3.25
N ILE A 108 9.60 5.56 2.04
CA ILE A 108 8.25 6.06 1.73
C ILE A 108 7.53 4.97 0.94
N ALA A 109 6.26 4.73 1.22
CA ALA A 109 5.43 3.84 0.39
C ALA A 109 4.02 4.41 0.25
N THR A 110 3.37 4.11 -0.88
CA THR A 110 2.00 4.59 -1.16
C THR A 110 1.08 3.44 -1.50
N SER A 111 0.01 3.28 -0.74
CA SER A 111 -1.11 2.38 -1.06
C SER A 111 -2.29 3.18 -1.58
N GLY A 112 -3.02 2.66 -2.58
CA GLY A 112 -4.18 3.35 -3.13
C GLY A 112 -5.14 2.44 -3.89
N VAL A 113 -6.37 2.91 -4.06
CA VAL A 113 -7.48 2.15 -4.67
C VAL A 113 -7.79 2.57 -6.12
N ASP A 114 -7.15 3.62 -6.63
CA ASP A 114 -7.43 4.28 -7.91
C ASP A 114 -6.69 3.67 -9.12
N ARG A 115 -5.52 3.06 -8.90
CA ARG A 115 -4.68 2.52 -10.00
C ARG A 115 -5.05 1.09 -10.41
N ARG A 116 -5.26 0.19 -9.46
CA ARG A 116 -5.50 -1.24 -9.71
C ARG A 116 -6.92 -1.63 -9.34
N ARG A 117 -7.85 -1.29 -10.24
CA ARG A 117 -9.30 -1.48 -10.06
C ARG A 117 -10.01 -2.05 -11.29
N TRP A 118 -11.15 -2.70 -11.08
CA TRP A 118 -11.99 -3.32 -12.11
C TRP A 118 -13.47 -3.31 -11.70
N ILE A 119 -14.35 -3.73 -12.60
CA ILE A 119 -15.80 -3.80 -12.38
C ILE A 119 -16.21 -5.26 -12.13
N ASP A 120 -16.95 -5.50 -11.06
CA ASP A 120 -17.63 -6.76 -10.77
C ASP A 120 -19.00 -6.76 -11.49
N PRO A 121 -19.18 -7.57 -12.56
CA PRO A 121 -20.42 -7.60 -13.31
C PRO A 121 -21.59 -8.25 -12.54
N THR A 122 -21.33 -8.85 -11.39
CA THR A 122 -22.35 -9.51 -10.56
C THR A 122 -23.01 -8.55 -9.56
N ALA A 123 -22.48 -7.34 -9.40
CA ALA A 123 -23.08 -6.30 -8.56
C ALA A 123 -24.32 -5.71 -9.25
N ALA A 124 -25.51 -5.94 -8.67
CA ALA A 124 -26.77 -5.44 -9.22
C ALA A 124 -26.91 -3.90 -9.09
N GLY A 125 -27.35 -3.22 -10.16
CA GLY A 125 -27.92 -1.87 -10.09
C GLY A 125 -26.97 -0.65 -10.14
N SER A 126 -25.74 -0.76 -10.64
CA SER A 126 -24.77 0.36 -10.61
C SER A 126 -24.82 1.26 -11.86
N THR A 127 -25.15 2.54 -11.67
CA THR A 127 -24.65 3.64 -12.51
C THR A 127 -23.13 3.83 -12.28
N ILE A 128 -22.44 4.35 -13.30
CA ILE A 128 -20.98 4.47 -13.33
C ILE A 128 -20.59 5.79 -12.64
N SER A 129 -20.04 5.71 -11.42
CA SER A 129 -19.28 6.79 -10.78
C SER A 129 -17.88 6.28 -10.43
N ALA A 130 -16.89 7.17 -10.48
CA ALA A 130 -15.51 6.82 -10.79
C ALA A 130 -14.65 6.28 -9.64
N LEU A 131 -15.08 6.25 -8.37
CA LEU A 131 -14.19 5.84 -7.27
C LEU A 131 -14.80 4.95 -6.17
N ALA A 132 -16.13 4.85 -6.04
CA ALA A 132 -16.75 3.99 -5.04
C ALA A 132 -18.19 3.62 -5.44
N THR A 133 -18.36 2.51 -6.15
CA THR A 133 -19.66 1.86 -6.31
C THR A 133 -19.58 0.43 -5.78
N ASP A 134 -20.73 -0.18 -5.44
CA ASP A 134 -20.75 -1.60 -5.07
C ASP A 134 -20.29 -2.53 -6.20
N ALA A 135 -20.16 -2.02 -7.44
CA ALA A 135 -19.60 -2.75 -8.57
C ALA A 135 -18.10 -2.55 -8.76
N THR A 136 -17.48 -1.53 -8.15
CA THR A 136 -16.03 -1.31 -8.32
C THR A 136 -15.26 -2.15 -7.31
N ARG A 137 -14.17 -2.76 -7.76
CA ARG A 137 -13.23 -3.53 -6.93
C ARG A 137 -11.81 -3.03 -7.15
N HIS A 138 -10.97 -3.20 -6.15
CA HIS A 138 -9.54 -2.91 -6.20
C HIS A 138 -8.73 -3.99 -5.48
N HIS A 139 -7.42 -4.00 -5.74
CA HIS A 139 -6.51 -5.04 -5.28
C HIS A 139 -6.21 -5.05 -3.76
N VAL A 140 -6.59 -4.00 -3.03
CA VAL A 140 -6.39 -3.92 -1.57
C VAL A 140 -7.54 -4.65 -0.89
N VAL A 141 -7.24 -5.77 -0.25
CA VAL A 141 -8.23 -6.68 0.34
C VAL A 141 -8.36 -6.40 1.84
N ASP A 142 -9.59 -6.32 2.32
CA ASP A 142 -9.85 -6.34 3.77
C ASP A 142 -9.85 -7.81 4.25
N PRO A 143 -8.88 -8.23 5.08
CA PRO A 143 -8.79 -9.61 5.54
C PRO A 143 -9.97 -10.05 6.40
N ARG A 144 -10.76 -9.13 6.96
CA ARG A 144 -11.95 -9.43 7.76
C ARG A 144 -13.12 -9.90 6.90
N THR A 145 -13.21 -9.40 5.67
CA THR A 145 -14.33 -9.67 4.75
C THR A 145 -13.94 -10.58 3.60
N GLY A 146 -12.65 -10.62 3.24
CA GLY A 146 -12.21 -11.25 2.00
C GLY A 146 -12.82 -10.58 0.76
N ASP A 147 -13.15 -9.28 0.84
CA ASP A 147 -13.51 -8.40 -0.30
C ASP A 147 -12.54 -7.19 -0.39
N SER A 148 -12.63 -6.39 -1.47
CA SER A 148 -11.92 -5.11 -1.56
C SER A 148 -12.25 -4.23 -0.36
N ALA A 149 -11.23 -3.60 0.23
CA ALA A 149 -11.40 -2.79 1.44
C ALA A 149 -12.35 -1.61 1.20
N ARG A 150 -13.33 -1.43 2.07
CA ARG A 150 -14.22 -0.26 2.05
C ARG A 150 -13.57 0.83 2.91
N THR A 151 -13.06 1.85 2.25
CA THR A 151 -12.30 2.95 2.86
C THR A 151 -12.83 4.30 2.37
N ASP A 152 -12.60 5.36 3.14
CA ASP A 152 -12.90 6.75 2.79
C ASP A 152 -11.68 7.49 2.22
N LEU A 153 -10.58 6.76 1.95
CA LEU A 153 -9.33 7.29 1.42
C LEU A 153 -9.04 6.73 0.02
N VAL A 154 -8.59 7.60 -0.90
CA VAL A 154 -8.09 7.19 -2.23
C VAL A 154 -6.71 6.57 -2.09
N ARG A 155 -5.83 7.24 -1.33
CA ARG A 155 -4.44 6.83 -1.12
C ARG A 155 -3.98 7.19 0.29
N VAL A 156 -3.05 6.39 0.79
CA VAL A 156 -2.26 6.67 2.00
C VAL A 156 -0.80 6.51 1.63
N THR A 157 -0.01 7.52 1.96
CA THR A 157 1.45 7.52 1.87
C THR A 157 2.01 7.57 3.29
N THR A 158 2.97 6.71 3.59
CA THR A 158 3.63 6.67 4.90
C THR A 158 5.12 6.86 4.75
N VAL A 159 5.75 7.36 5.80
CA VAL A 159 7.20 7.57 5.92
C VAL A 159 7.68 6.91 7.19
N ALA A 160 8.72 6.08 7.08
CA ALA A 160 9.21 5.26 8.17
C ALA A 160 10.72 5.07 8.12
N GLY A 161 11.29 4.49 9.19
CA GLY A 161 12.71 4.12 9.23
C GLY A 161 13.11 3.04 8.21
N SER A 162 12.15 2.37 7.57
CA SER A 162 12.37 1.44 6.45
C SER A 162 11.21 1.49 5.47
N CYS A 163 11.47 1.24 4.19
CA CYS A 163 10.42 1.18 3.18
C CYS A 163 9.47 -0.01 3.40
N THR A 164 9.98 -1.12 3.95
CA THR A 164 9.17 -2.27 4.37
C THR A 164 8.10 -1.87 5.40
N THR A 165 8.49 -1.14 6.45
CA THR A 165 7.55 -0.65 7.46
C THR A 165 6.54 0.32 6.85
N ALA A 166 7.02 1.23 5.98
CA ALA A 166 6.14 2.16 5.28
C ALA A 166 5.07 1.43 4.44
N GLU A 167 5.45 0.42 3.64
CA GLU A 167 4.52 -0.30 2.74
C GLU A 167 3.43 -1.03 3.53
N VAL A 168 3.81 -1.73 4.60
CA VAL A 168 2.88 -2.43 5.49
C VAL A 168 1.94 -1.45 6.18
N ALA A 169 2.47 -0.33 6.70
CA ALA A 169 1.67 0.69 7.35
C ALA A 169 0.68 1.35 6.38
N ALA A 170 1.12 1.75 5.19
CA ALA A 170 0.27 2.38 4.18
C ALA A 170 -0.91 1.47 3.78
N THR A 171 -0.64 0.17 3.60
CA THR A 171 -1.70 -0.81 3.28
C THR A 171 -2.68 -0.95 4.45
N SER A 172 -2.16 -1.13 5.67
CA SER A 172 -2.97 -1.31 6.88
C SER A 172 -3.85 -0.10 7.18
N MET A 173 -3.29 1.10 7.05
CA MET A 173 -3.97 2.37 7.23
C MET A 173 -5.04 2.61 6.17
N LEU A 174 -4.77 2.27 4.91
CA LEU A 174 -5.77 2.36 3.85
C LEU A 174 -6.96 1.41 4.11
N VAL A 175 -6.70 0.20 4.61
CA VAL A 175 -7.75 -0.76 5.01
C VAL A 175 -8.53 -0.29 6.25
N GLY A 176 -7.87 0.37 7.21
CA GLY A 176 -8.50 0.94 8.40
C GLY A 176 -9.34 2.19 8.12
N GLY A 177 -9.00 2.94 7.06
CA GLY A 177 -9.63 4.21 6.73
C GLY A 177 -9.15 5.35 7.63
N SER A 178 -9.72 6.55 7.43
CA SER A 178 -9.25 7.78 8.09
C SER A 178 -9.31 7.71 9.62
N ALA A 179 -10.27 6.97 10.18
CA ALA A 179 -10.46 6.84 11.62
C ALA A 179 -9.35 6.06 12.34
N SER A 180 -8.55 5.27 11.61
CA SER A 180 -7.47 4.45 12.18
C SER A 180 -6.08 5.03 11.94
N LEU A 181 -5.96 6.21 11.32
CA LEU A 181 -4.67 6.72 10.86
C LEU A 181 -3.68 6.93 12.02
N ASP A 182 -4.09 7.66 13.06
CA ASP A 182 -3.20 7.98 14.19
C ASP A 182 -2.86 6.75 15.03
N GLU A 183 -3.84 5.88 15.32
CA GLU A 183 -3.61 4.64 16.08
C GLU A 183 -2.60 3.73 15.37
N LEU A 184 -2.75 3.55 14.05
CA LEU A 184 -1.82 2.74 13.27
C LEU A 184 -0.48 3.43 13.06
N ALA A 185 -0.46 4.76 12.93
CA ALA A 185 0.78 5.53 12.86
C ALA A 185 1.65 5.31 14.11
N ASP A 186 1.04 5.37 15.29
CA ASP A 186 1.71 5.08 16.56
C ASP A 186 2.20 3.63 16.63
N ALA A 187 1.35 2.67 16.21
CA ALA A 187 1.69 1.25 16.26
C ALA A 187 2.85 0.88 15.34
N PHE A 188 2.93 1.49 14.15
CA PHE A 188 4.01 1.25 13.19
C PHE A 188 5.21 2.21 13.37
N GLY A 189 5.05 3.31 14.09
CA GLY A 189 6.05 4.37 14.21
C GLY A 189 6.29 5.10 12.89
N VAL A 190 5.22 5.55 12.22
CA VAL A 190 5.30 6.19 10.89
C VAL A 190 4.66 7.58 10.88
N ALA A 191 5.18 8.47 10.04
CA ALA A 191 4.48 9.68 9.62
C ALA A 191 3.62 9.38 8.38
N TRP A 192 2.55 10.14 8.14
CA TRP A 192 1.61 9.81 7.07
C TRP A 192 0.98 11.02 6.37
N LEU A 193 0.56 10.81 5.11
CA LEU A 193 -0.20 11.70 4.24
C LEU A 193 -1.34 10.88 3.62
N ALA A 194 -2.58 11.34 3.71
CA ALA A 194 -3.74 10.63 3.17
C ALA A 194 -4.63 11.54 2.31
N GLU A 195 -5.08 11.03 1.18
CA GLU A 195 -5.99 11.69 0.24
C GLU A 195 -7.39 11.11 0.40
N PRO A 196 -8.38 11.89 0.88
CA PRO A 196 -9.77 11.44 0.99
C PRO A 196 -10.41 11.13 -0.38
N ILE A 197 -11.40 10.23 -0.39
CA ILE A 197 -12.22 9.94 -1.59
C ILE A 197 -13.07 11.13 -2.01
N ASP A 198 -13.57 11.88 -1.04
CA ASP A 198 -14.29 13.12 -1.32
C ASP A 198 -13.31 14.19 -1.81
N PRO A 199 -13.38 14.64 -3.08
CA PRO A 199 -12.45 15.61 -3.61
C PRO A 199 -12.59 17.00 -2.97
N ASP A 200 -13.71 17.28 -2.28
CA ASP A 200 -13.91 18.52 -1.54
C ASP A 200 -13.18 18.49 -0.18
N HIS A 201 -12.76 17.31 0.28
CA HIS A 201 -11.96 17.17 1.50
C HIS A 201 -10.46 17.31 1.17
N PRO A 202 -9.72 18.14 1.92
CA PRO A 202 -8.30 18.35 1.66
C PRO A 202 -7.50 17.10 1.99
N VAL A 203 -6.31 17.00 1.37
CA VAL A 203 -5.28 16.05 1.81
C VAL A 203 -4.93 16.33 3.28
N ILE A 204 -4.91 15.27 4.08
CA ILE A 204 -4.60 15.29 5.51
C ILE A 204 -3.23 14.64 5.78
N ARG A 205 -2.56 15.01 6.86
CA ARG A 205 -1.24 14.47 7.23
C ARG A 205 -0.99 14.52 8.73
N SER A 206 -0.07 13.69 9.19
CA SER A 206 0.45 13.73 10.56
C SER A 206 1.33 14.96 10.81
N GLU A 207 1.47 15.38 12.06
CA GLU A 207 2.27 16.57 12.43
C GLU A 207 3.78 16.37 12.20
N GLU A 208 4.23 15.11 12.27
CA GLU A 208 5.61 14.68 12.09
C GLU A 208 6.05 14.78 10.62
N LEU A 209 5.10 14.78 9.68
CA LEU A 209 5.38 14.86 8.25
C LEU A 209 5.62 16.32 7.83
N ARG A 210 6.88 16.72 7.87
CA ARG A 210 7.36 18.05 7.46
C ARG A 210 7.82 18.10 6.01
#